data_AF-G0EFU1-F1
#
_entry.id   AF-G0EFU1-F1
#
_cell.length_a   1.000
_cell.length_b   1.000
_cell.length_c   1.000
_cell.angle_alpha   90.00
_cell.angle_beta   90.00
_cell.angle_gamma   90.00
#
_symmetry.space_group_name_H-M   'P 1'
#
loop_
_entity.id
_entity.type
_entity.pdbx_description
1 polymer ?
#
loop_
_entity_poly.entity_id
_entity_poly.type
_entity_poly.pdbx_seq_one_letter_code
_entity_poly.pdbx_strand_id
1 'polypeptide(L)'
;MKAEIIYYEPVEITVGPVKLTVLRIARREEVEIGEEKDVSRLYDKLTRIVSEARKRGRNLIVEARVSSEGKEAVYAESTLEGAKTLIYYRPARLRAVTVVREGPGGSNLATRHQVTREMYVYEGKVEVKDPEGKVKFVIIETDDGKRLLRKGEFTVVAKR
;
A
#
# COMPACT_ATOMS: atom_id res chain seq x y z
N MET A 1 -0.31 -27.29 -8.91
CA MET A 1 0.09 -25.86 -8.93
C MET A 1 -0.74 -25.16 -7.87
N LYS A 2 -0.10 -24.31 -7.08
CA LYS A 2 -0.73 -23.62 -5.96
C LYS A 2 -0.87 -22.14 -6.26
N ALA A 3 -1.95 -21.55 -5.75
CA ALA A 3 -2.09 -20.11 -5.60
C ALA A 3 -1.88 -19.73 -4.14
N GLU A 4 -1.08 -18.70 -3.88
CA GLU A 4 -1.02 -18.05 -2.58
C GLU A 4 -2.06 -16.94 -2.54
N ILE A 5 -2.95 -16.97 -1.55
CA ILE A 5 -3.91 -15.93 -1.24
C ILE A 5 -3.37 -15.10 -0.08
N ILE A 6 -3.14 -13.81 -0.32
CA ILE A 6 -2.68 -12.87 0.71
C ILE A 6 -3.84 -11.96 1.09
N TYR A 7 -4.10 -11.87 2.38
CA TYR A 7 -5.12 -10.99 2.94
C TYR A 7 -4.47 -9.81 3.64
N TYR A 8 -4.86 -8.60 3.23
CA TYR A 8 -4.33 -7.37 3.79
C TYR A 8 -5.39 -6.61 4.57
N GLU A 9 -5.08 -6.20 5.81
CA GLU A 9 -5.94 -5.35 6.63
C GLU A 9 -5.40 -3.90 6.69
N PRO A 10 -6.28 -2.89 6.65
CA PRO A 10 -5.86 -1.51 6.85
C PRO A 10 -5.48 -1.25 8.31
N VAL A 11 -4.33 -0.63 8.52
CA VAL A 11 -3.86 -0.20 9.83
C VAL A 11 -3.35 1.24 9.74
N GLU A 12 -3.57 2.02 10.80
CA GLU A 12 -2.96 3.34 10.91
C GLU A 12 -1.59 3.22 11.58
N ILE A 13 -0.57 3.83 10.97
CA ILE A 13 0.77 3.92 11.53
C ILE A 13 1.20 5.38 11.65
N THR A 14 2.12 5.65 12.57
CA THR A 14 2.76 6.97 12.70
C THR A 14 4.25 6.82 12.43
N VAL A 15 4.76 7.58 11.47
CA VAL A 15 6.16 7.63 11.07
C VAL A 15 6.64 9.08 11.20
N GLY A 16 7.35 9.38 12.28
CA GLY A 16 7.68 10.75 12.64
C GLY A 16 6.40 11.59 12.81
N PRO A 17 6.28 12.75 12.15
CA PRO A 17 5.08 13.59 12.21
C PRO A 17 3.96 13.15 11.25
N VAL A 18 4.16 12.09 10.45
CA VAL A 18 3.21 11.65 9.43
C VAL A 18 2.41 10.46 9.93
N LYS A 19 1.09 10.56 9.86
CA LYS A 19 0.16 9.44 10.06
C LYS A 19 -0.27 8.92 8.68
N LEU A 20 -0.15 7.61 8.49
CA LEU A 20 -0.46 6.92 7.24
C LEU A 20 -1.45 5.81 7.51
N THR A 21 -2.44 5.65 6.63
CA THR A 21 -3.16 4.39 6.50
C THR A 21 -2.35 3.47 5.58
N VAL A 22 -1.92 2.33 6.10
CA VAL A 22 -1.15 1.32 5.36
C VAL A 22 -1.86 -0.03 5.43
N LEU A 23 -1.42 -0.96 4.60
CA LEU A 23 -1.84 -2.35 4.63
C LEU A 23 -0.83 -3.21 5.37
N ARG A 24 -1.33 -4.05 6.26
CA ARG A 24 -0.56 -5.11 6.91
C ARG A 24 -1.06 -6.45 6.41
N ILE A 25 -0.14 -7.40 6.21
CA ILE A 25 -0.53 -8.78 5.94
C ILE A 25 -1.19 -9.36 7.20
N ALA A 26 -2.48 -9.66 7.09
CA ALA A 26 -3.26 -10.23 8.17
C ALA A 26 -3.08 -11.76 8.22
N ARG A 27 -3.13 -12.42 7.06
CA ARG A 27 -2.94 -13.87 6.92
C ARG A 27 -2.59 -14.27 5.47
N ARG A 28 -2.08 -15.48 5.31
CA ARG A 28 -1.78 -16.13 4.02
C ARG A 28 -2.46 -17.50 3.97
N GLU A 29 -2.95 -17.89 2.81
CA GLU A 29 -3.57 -19.20 2.56
C GLU A 29 -3.06 -19.77 1.24
N GLU A 30 -2.81 -21.07 1.16
CA GLU A 30 -2.49 -21.74 -0.11
C GLU A 30 -3.72 -22.49 -0.63
N VAL A 31 -3.97 -22.41 -1.94
CA VAL A 31 -5.05 -23.13 -2.60
C VAL A 31 -4.53 -23.88 -3.82
N GLU A 32 -4.90 -25.15 -3.95
CA GLU A 32 -4.61 -25.94 -5.15
C GLU A 32 -5.51 -25.49 -6.30
N ILE A 33 -4.92 -25.19 -7.47
CA ILE A 33 -5.64 -24.66 -8.64
C ILE A 33 -5.55 -25.56 -9.88
N GLY A 34 -4.91 -26.73 -9.73
CA GLY A 34 -4.58 -27.64 -10.82
C GLY A 34 -3.56 -27.02 -11.80
N GLU A 35 -2.95 -27.83 -12.67
CA GLU A 35 -2.12 -27.27 -13.74
C GLU A 35 -2.99 -26.48 -14.74
N GLU A 36 -2.50 -25.32 -15.17
CA GLU A 36 -3.14 -24.52 -16.22
C GLU A 36 -2.05 -23.93 -17.12
N LYS A 37 -2.18 -24.18 -18.42
CA LYS A 37 -1.19 -23.75 -19.41
C LYS A 37 -1.59 -22.44 -20.06
N ASP A 38 -2.88 -22.14 -20.11
CA ASP A 38 -3.47 -20.94 -20.69
C ASP A 38 -3.53 -19.79 -19.65
N VAL A 39 -2.90 -18.66 -19.97
CA VAL A 39 -2.80 -17.51 -19.07
C VAL A 39 -4.18 -16.89 -18.80
N SER A 40 -5.07 -16.82 -19.80
CA SER A 40 -6.42 -16.27 -19.64
C SER A 40 -7.25 -17.13 -18.70
N ARG A 41 -7.19 -18.47 -18.85
CA ARG A 41 -7.86 -19.40 -17.92
C ARG A 41 -7.29 -19.35 -16.52
N LEU A 42 -5.98 -19.11 -16.39
CA LEU A 42 -5.34 -18.89 -15.10
C LEU A 42 -5.87 -17.63 -14.42
N TYR A 43 -6.02 -16.53 -15.17
CA TYR A 43 -6.66 -15.30 -14.66
C TYR A 43 -8.12 -15.52 -14.25
N ASP A 44 -8.90 -16.28 -15.02
CA ASP A 44 -10.28 -16.62 -14.64
C ASP A 44 -10.34 -17.42 -13.34
N LYS A 45 -9.43 -18.39 -13.15
CA LYS A 45 -9.29 -19.17 -11.91
C LYS A 45 -8.94 -18.26 -10.73
N LEU A 46 -7.94 -17.39 -10.89
CA LEU A 46 -7.53 -16.45 -9.84
C LEU A 46 -8.65 -15.46 -9.48
N THR A 47 -9.40 -14.98 -10.48
CA THR A 47 -10.55 -14.08 -10.26
C THR A 47 -11.63 -14.74 -9.41
N ARG A 48 -11.95 -16.02 -9.68
CA ARG A 48 -12.93 -16.79 -8.87
C ARG A 48 -12.44 -16.99 -7.44
N ILE A 49 -11.18 -17.37 -7.27
CA ILE A 49 -10.55 -17.57 -5.95
C ILE A 49 -10.61 -16.28 -5.14
N VAL A 50 -10.23 -15.15 -5.73
CA VAL A 50 -10.28 -13.83 -5.09
C VAL A 50 -11.73 -13.45 -4.75
N SER A 51 -12.68 -13.67 -5.66
CA SER A 51 -14.11 -13.40 -5.43
C SER A 51 -14.69 -14.24 -4.28
N GLU A 52 -14.30 -15.51 -4.16
CA GLU A 52 -14.73 -16.38 -3.06
C GLU A 52 -14.07 -16.02 -1.74
N ALA A 53 -12.76 -15.77 -1.75
CA ALA A 53 -12.01 -15.29 -0.60
C ALA A 53 -12.58 -13.96 -0.08
N ARG A 54 -12.98 -13.06 -0.98
CA ARG A 54 -13.67 -11.80 -0.68
C ARG A 54 -14.98 -12.00 0.08
N LYS A 55 -15.80 -12.98 -0.32
CA LYS A 55 -17.07 -13.26 0.39
C LYS A 55 -16.85 -13.72 1.83
N ARG A 56 -15.67 -14.28 2.13
CA ARG A 56 -15.30 -14.79 3.47
C ARG A 56 -14.56 -13.73 4.30
N GLY A 57 -13.83 -12.83 3.66
CA GLY A 57 -13.00 -11.79 4.29
C GLY A 57 -13.72 -10.45 4.43
N ARG A 58 -13.72 -9.86 5.62
CA ARG A 58 -14.18 -8.48 5.82
C ARG A 58 -13.02 -7.51 5.54
N ASN A 59 -13.19 -6.61 4.57
CA ASN A 59 -12.30 -5.46 4.30
C ASN A 59 -10.85 -5.80 3.95
N LEU A 60 -10.63 -6.51 2.84
CA LEU A 60 -9.30 -6.98 2.47
C LEU A 60 -8.98 -6.65 1.02
N ILE A 61 -7.75 -6.22 0.77
CA ILE A 61 -7.14 -6.51 -0.52
C ILE A 61 -6.85 -8.01 -0.50
N VAL A 62 -7.30 -8.69 -1.54
CA VAL A 62 -7.04 -10.11 -1.73
C VAL A 62 -6.22 -10.24 -2.99
N GLU A 63 -5.04 -10.82 -2.85
CA GLU A 63 -4.12 -11.05 -3.95
C GLU A 63 -3.90 -12.56 -4.09
N ALA A 64 -4.09 -13.07 -5.30
CA ALA A 64 -3.77 -14.44 -5.65
C ALA A 64 -2.54 -14.44 -6.57
N ARG A 65 -1.48 -15.13 -6.13
CA ARG A 65 -0.22 -15.28 -6.88
C ARG A 65 0.00 -16.71 -7.27
N VAL A 66 0.49 -16.91 -8.49
CA VAL A 66 0.94 -18.20 -8.99
C VAL A 66 2.33 -18.02 -9.55
N SER A 67 3.28 -18.79 -9.01
CA SER A 67 4.63 -18.91 -9.56
C SER A 67 4.89 -20.38 -9.87
N SER A 68 5.17 -20.67 -11.14
CA SER A 68 5.54 -21.98 -11.67
C SER A 68 6.70 -21.78 -12.64
N GLU A 69 7.43 -22.85 -13.01
CA GLU A 69 8.56 -22.74 -13.94
C GLU A 69 8.19 -21.94 -15.20
N GLY A 70 8.77 -20.74 -15.31
CA GLY A 70 8.56 -19.81 -16.43
C GLY A 70 7.22 -19.06 -16.46
N LYS A 71 6.38 -19.14 -15.41
CA LYS A 71 5.07 -18.46 -15.38
C LYS A 71 4.81 -17.78 -14.04
N GLU A 72 4.49 -16.49 -14.12
CA GLU A 72 4.01 -15.69 -13.01
C GLU A 72 2.69 -15.04 -13.38
N ALA A 73 1.67 -15.23 -12.55
CA ALA A 73 0.39 -14.54 -12.69
C ALA A 73 -0.05 -14.02 -11.32
N VAL A 74 -0.52 -12.77 -11.32
CA VAL A 74 -1.00 -12.08 -10.11
C VAL A 74 -2.33 -11.43 -10.44
N TYR A 75 -3.33 -11.72 -9.63
CA TYR A 75 -4.62 -11.03 -9.66
C TYR A 75 -4.94 -10.50 -8.26
N ALA A 76 -5.34 -9.23 -8.16
CA ALA A 76 -5.70 -8.61 -6.91
C ALA A 76 -6.99 -7.82 -7.04
N GLU A 77 -7.83 -7.88 -6.01
CA GLU A 77 -9.04 -7.09 -5.89
C GLU A 77 -9.06 -6.40 -4.52
N SER A 78 -9.54 -5.17 -4.47
CA SER A 78 -9.69 -4.40 -3.23
C SER A 78 -11.17 -4.17 -2.94
N THR A 79 -11.59 -4.42 -1.70
CA THR A 79 -12.94 -4.09 -1.22
C THR A 79 -13.02 -2.74 -0.53
N LEU A 80 -11.94 -1.96 -0.50
CA LEU A 80 -11.94 -0.64 0.14
C LEU A 80 -12.79 0.32 -0.71
N GLU A 81 -13.99 0.65 -0.23
CA GLU A 81 -14.78 1.78 -0.72
C GLU A 81 -13.98 3.06 -0.50
N GLY A 82 -13.17 3.45 -1.50
CA GLY A 82 -12.20 4.54 -1.33
C GLY A 82 -10.97 4.47 -2.24
N ALA A 83 -10.84 3.44 -3.09
CA ALA A 83 -9.70 3.26 -4.01
C ALA A 83 -9.49 4.36 -5.08
N LYS A 84 -10.06 5.56 -4.91
CA LYS A 84 -9.81 6.73 -5.77
C LYS A 84 -8.50 7.46 -5.44
N THR A 85 -7.84 7.14 -4.33
CA THR A 85 -6.63 7.87 -3.87
C THR A 85 -5.51 6.90 -3.51
N LEU A 86 -5.16 5.98 -4.41
CA LEU A 86 -4.06 5.06 -4.20
C LEU A 86 -2.72 5.77 -4.41
N ILE A 87 -1.77 5.58 -3.50
CA ILE A 87 -0.38 6.05 -3.69
C ILE A 87 0.35 5.13 -4.67
N TYR A 88 0.04 3.82 -4.60
CA TYR A 88 0.60 2.79 -5.45
C TYR A 88 -0.50 1.83 -5.91
N TYR A 89 -0.45 1.40 -7.17
CA TYR A 89 -1.41 0.45 -7.76
C TYR A 89 -1.22 -1.00 -7.28
N ARG A 90 -0.11 -1.30 -6.61
CA ARG A 90 0.18 -2.58 -5.96
C ARG A 90 0.75 -2.33 -4.55
N PRO A 91 0.53 -3.23 -3.58
CA PRO A 91 1.13 -3.11 -2.26
C PRO A 91 2.67 -3.07 -2.37
N ALA A 92 3.28 -1.96 -1.96
CA ALA A 92 4.73 -1.77 -1.99
C ALA A 92 5.27 -1.58 -0.57
N ARG A 93 6.41 -2.18 -0.24
CA ARG A 93 6.96 -2.18 1.11
C ARG A 93 7.47 -0.79 1.48
N LEU A 94 6.89 -0.18 2.51
CA LEU A 94 7.31 1.11 3.04
C LEU A 94 8.74 1.02 3.60
N ARG A 95 9.64 1.85 3.07
CA ARG A 95 11.03 1.96 3.52
C ARG A 95 11.27 3.20 4.38
N ALA A 96 10.72 4.33 3.95
CA ALA A 96 10.91 5.60 4.64
C ALA A 96 9.83 6.61 4.30
N VAL A 97 9.69 7.61 5.18
CA VAL A 97 8.91 8.81 4.94
C VAL A 97 9.81 10.01 5.16
N THR A 98 9.86 10.91 4.18
CA THR A 98 10.60 12.17 4.30
C THR A 98 9.62 13.33 4.30
N VAL A 99 9.77 14.25 5.25
CA VAL A 99 8.97 15.48 5.33
C VAL A 99 9.85 16.67 4.99
N VAL A 100 9.41 17.48 4.04
CA VAL A 100 10.12 18.68 3.60
C VAL A 100 9.36 19.92 4.05
N ARG A 101 10.02 20.76 4.85
CA ARG A 101 9.49 22.02 5.38
C ARG A 101 10.21 23.23 4.80
N GLU A 102 9.51 24.35 4.77
CA GLU A 102 10.12 25.66 4.55
C GLU A 102 10.94 26.08 5.78
N GLY A 103 12.23 26.33 5.56
CA GLY A 103 13.16 26.85 6.54
C GLY A 103 13.39 28.36 6.39
N PRO A 104 14.24 28.94 7.25
CA PRO A 104 14.63 30.34 7.16
C PRO A 104 15.19 30.69 5.77
N GLY A 105 14.83 31.87 5.27
CA GLY A 105 15.28 32.36 3.96
C GLY A 105 14.74 31.56 2.76
N GLY A 106 13.65 30.81 2.92
CA GLY A 106 13.04 30.00 1.85
C GLY A 106 13.78 28.68 1.56
N SER A 107 14.73 28.30 2.40
CA SER A 107 15.44 27.01 2.31
C SER A 107 14.49 25.82 2.51
N ASN A 108 14.86 24.65 2.02
CA ASN A 108 14.10 23.42 2.27
C ASN A 108 14.81 22.59 3.35
N LEU A 109 14.09 22.28 4.42
CA LEU A 109 14.55 21.39 5.49
C LEU A 109 13.89 20.04 5.34
N ALA A 110 14.68 18.99 5.07
CA ALA A 110 14.19 17.63 4.90
C ALA A 110 14.51 16.77 6.12
N THR A 111 13.50 16.08 6.66
CA THR A 111 13.66 15.11 7.75
C THR A 111 13.19 13.75 7.28
N ARG A 112 14.08 12.76 7.29
CA ARG A 112 13.81 11.40 6.84
C ARG A 112 13.61 10.47 8.04
N HIS A 113 12.53 9.68 7.99
CA HIS A 113 12.18 8.70 9.01
C HIS A 113 12.17 7.31 8.37
N GLN A 114 13.08 6.43 8.80
CA GLN A 114 13.14 5.05 8.32
C GLN A 114 12.08 4.18 9.00
N VAL A 115 11.63 3.14 8.27
CA VAL A 115 10.67 2.15 8.76
C VAL A 115 11.30 0.76 8.58
N THR A 116 11.29 -0.04 9.65
CA THR A 116 11.95 -1.36 9.69
C THR A 116 10.97 -2.55 9.65
N ARG A 117 9.66 -2.30 9.54
CA ARG A 117 8.60 -3.33 9.59
C ARG A 117 8.01 -3.58 8.19
N GLU A 118 7.49 -4.79 7.96
CA GLU A 118 6.72 -5.14 6.74
C GLU A 118 5.36 -4.43 6.72
N MET A 119 5.38 -3.15 6.34
CA MET A 119 4.20 -2.32 6.11
C MET A 119 4.09 -2.06 4.61
N TYR A 120 2.90 -2.20 4.05
CA TYR A 120 2.67 -2.01 2.62
C TYR A 120 1.86 -0.76 2.39
N VAL A 121 2.34 0.16 1.55
CA VAL A 121 1.57 1.34 1.16
C VAL A 121 0.74 1.00 -0.06
N TYR A 122 -0.54 1.33 0.01
CA TYR A 122 -1.48 1.19 -1.10
C TYR A 122 -2.48 2.36 -1.07
N GLU A 123 -3.02 2.68 0.12
CA GLU A 123 -3.99 3.76 0.33
C GLU A 123 -3.33 5.11 0.65
N GLY A 124 -3.90 6.20 0.14
CA GLY A 124 -3.34 7.55 0.16
C GLY A 124 -3.89 8.53 1.18
N LYS A 125 -4.52 8.05 2.25
CA LYS A 125 -4.85 8.96 3.35
C LYS A 125 -3.58 9.27 4.15
N VAL A 126 -3.02 10.46 3.88
CA VAL A 126 -1.82 10.97 4.53
C VAL A 126 -2.18 12.19 5.36
N GLU A 127 -1.92 12.11 6.67
CA GLU A 127 -2.06 13.23 7.59
C GLU A 127 -0.69 13.63 8.12
N VAL A 128 -0.38 14.93 8.12
CA VAL A 128 0.90 15.44 8.61
C VAL A 128 0.63 16.37 9.77
N LYS A 129 1.21 16.04 10.93
CA LYS A 129 1.23 16.94 12.07
C LYS A 129 2.25 18.04 11.82
N ASP A 130 1.74 19.25 11.59
CA ASP A 130 2.58 20.41 11.31
C ASP A 130 1.99 21.68 11.94
N PRO A 131 2.28 21.93 13.24
CA PRO A 131 1.74 23.07 13.97
C PRO A 131 2.07 24.43 13.35
N GLU A 132 3.19 24.52 12.62
CA GLU A 132 3.67 25.75 11.99
C GLU A 132 3.15 25.94 10.55
N GLY A 133 2.50 24.93 9.95
CA GLY A 133 1.97 25.00 8.59
C GLY A 133 3.02 25.19 7.48
N LYS A 134 4.28 24.82 7.74
CA LYS A 134 5.45 24.98 6.85
C LYS A 134 5.74 23.76 5.98
N VAL A 135 5.03 22.64 6.12
CA VAL A 135 5.25 21.45 5.29
C VAL A 135 4.87 21.76 3.84
N LYS A 136 5.85 21.57 2.95
CA LYS A 136 5.71 21.77 1.50
C LYS A 136 5.38 20.45 0.80
N PHE A 137 6.11 19.40 1.16
CA PHE A 137 6.01 18.08 0.53
C PHE A 137 6.20 16.95 1.53
N VAL A 138 5.57 15.81 1.24
CA VAL A 138 5.86 14.52 1.88
C VAL A 138 6.37 13.58 0.79
N ILE A 139 7.42 12.85 1.06
CA ILE A 139 7.95 11.82 0.15
C ILE A 139 7.78 10.48 0.82
N ILE A 140 7.06 9.58 0.17
CA ILE A 140 6.90 8.19 0.58
C ILE A 140 7.86 7.36 -0.26
N GLU A 141 8.75 6.63 0.39
CA GLU A 141 9.73 5.77 -0.25
C GLU A 141 9.35 4.30 -0.01
N THR A 142 9.17 3.56 -1.09
CA THR A 142 8.93 2.11 -1.09
C THR A 142 10.06 1.37 -1.80
N ASP A 143 9.96 0.05 -1.86
CA ASP A 143 10.80 -0.78 -2.72
C ASP A 143 10.56 -0.57 -4.22
N ASP A 144 9.33 -0.23 -4.61
CA ASP A 144 8.97 0.06 -6.01
C ASP A 144 9.28 1.49 -6.47
N GLY A 145 9.67 2.39 -5.56
CA GLY A 145 10.11 3.75 -5.90
C GLY A 145 9.67 4.81 -4.90
N LYS A 146 9.63 6.08 -5.35
CA LYS A 146 9.31 7.23 -4.49
C LYS A 146 8.10 7.97 -5.03
N ARG A 147 7.16 8.32 -4.14
CA ARG A 147 6.04 9.21 -4.44
C ARG A 147 6.19 10.51 -3.67
N LEU A 148 6.20 11.62 -4.40
CA LEU A 148 6.12 12.97 -3.83
C LEU A 148 4.66 13.40 -3.75
N LEU A 149 4.21 13.75 -2.55
CA LEU A 149 2.89 14.31 -2.26
C LEU A 149 3.02 15.81 -2.04
N ARG A 150 2.29 16.60 -2.83
CA ARG A 150 2.21 18.05 -2.74
C ARG A 150 1.04 18.47 -1.87
N LYS A 151 1.00 19.75 -1.49
CA LYS A 151 -0.12 20.35 -0.79
C LYS A 151 -1.43 20.07 -1.55
N GLY A 152 -2.44 19.54 -0.84
CA GLY A 152 -3.70 19.05 -1.43
C GLY A 152 -3.75 17.53 -1.63
N GLU A 153 -2.60 16.85 -1.66
CA GLU A 153 -2.51 15.37 -1.66
C GLU A 153 -2.35 14.78 -0.25
N PHE A 154 -2.22 15.64 0.77
CA PHE A 154 -2.20 15.27 2.19
C PHE A 154 -2.93 16.33 3.03
N THR A 155 -3.39 15.91 4.21
CA THR A 155 -4.08 16.78 5.16
C THR A 155 -3.11 17.25 6.22
N VAL A 156 -3.00 18.57 6.42
CA VAL A 156 -2.26 19.13 7.56
C VAL A 156 -3.17 19.14 8.78
N VAL A 157 -2.73 18.51 9.86
CA VAL A 157 -3.43 18.54 11.15
C VAL A 157 -2.65 19.39 12.14
N ALA A 158 -3.23 20.53 12.52
CA ALA A 158 -2.75 21.32 13.65
C ALA A 158 -3.24 20.65 14.93
N LYS A 159 -2.33 20.17 15.81
CA LYS A 159 -2.77 19.82 17.17
C LYS A 159 -3.14 21.11 17.89
N ARG A 160 -4.39 21.19 18.36
CA ARG A 160 -4.75 22.05 19.51
C ARG A 160 -4.09 21.51 20.78
#